data_AF-A0A1X0N8I0-F1
#
_entry.id   AF-A0A1X0N8I0-F1
#
_cell.length_a   1.000
_cell.length_b   1.000
_cell.length_c   1.000
_cell.angle_alpha   90.00
_cell.angle_beta   90.00
_cell.angle_gamma   90.00
#
_symmetry.space_group_name_H-M   'P 1'
#
loop_
_entity.id
_entity.type
_entity.pdbx_description
1 polymer ?
#
loop_
_entity_poly.entity_id
_entity_poly.type
_entity_poly.pdbx_seq_one_letter_code
_entity_poly.pdbx_strand_id
1 'polypeptide(L)' 'MATKVQFDEAAQRLLGEEKFSNLLGSGYSRPDFCREIAQDEFVDNLFSPSTKQADLDLIRRVANRLWKGDGVTGLDD' A
#
# COMPACT_ATOMS: atom_id res chain seq x y z
N MET A 1 14.43 7.17 2.55
CA MET A 1 13.07 7.49 2.07
C MET A 1 12.56 6.26 1.33
N ALA A 2 11.28 5.93 1.44
CA ALA A 2 10.70 4.87 0.63
C ALA A 2 10.45 5.42 -0.78
N THR A 3 10.72 4.63 -1.82
CA THR A 3 10.46 4.99 -3.22
C THR A 3 9.07 4.51 -3.63
N LYS A 4 8.51 5.07 -4.71
CA LYS A 4 7.24 4.60 -5.29
C LYS A 4 7.29 3.11 -5.59
N VAL A 5 8.38 2.63 -6.17
CA VAL A 5 8.61 1.21 -6.46
C VAL A 5 8.50 0.34 -5.19
N GLN A 6 9.11 0.74 -4.08
CA GLN A 6 9.02 -0.02 -2.82
C GLN A 6 7.58 -0.08 -2.29
N PHE A 7 6.79 0.99 -2.49
CA PHE A 7 5.37 0.99 -2.13
C PHE A 7 4.56 0.06 -3.03
N ASP A 8 4.77 0.14 -4.34
CA ASP A 8 4.08 -0.71 -5.33
C ASP A 8 4.41 -2.19 -5.10
N GLU A 9 5.67 -2.53 -4.81
CA GLU A 9 6.07 -3.90 -4.43
C GLU A 9 5.42 -4.36 -3.11
N ALA A 10 5.39 -3.51 -2.08
CA ALA A 10 4.74 -3.83 -0.81
C ALA A 10 3.23 -4.05 -0.98
N ALA A 11 2.57 -3.17 -1.75
CA ALA A 11 1.16 -3.29 -2.08
C ALA A 11 0.86 -4.57 -2.88
N GLN A 12 1.71 -4.90 -3.86
CA GLN A 12 1.60 -6.13 -4.64
C GLN A 12 1.75 -7.38 -3.75
N ARG A 13 2.69 -7.40 -2.81
CA ARG A 13 2.90 -8.52 -1.89
C ARG A 13 1.73 -8.71 -0.91
N LEU A 14 1.10 -7.62 -0.48
CA LEU A 14 0.00 -7.65 0.48
C LEU A 14 -1.35 -7.97 -0.17
N LEU A 15 -1.63 -7.41 -1.34
CA LEU A 15 -2.89 -7.62 -2.07
C LEU A 15 -2.86 -8.88 -2.96
N GLY A 16 -1.66 -9.33 -3.33
CA GLY A 16 -1.46 -10.31 -4.38
C GLY A 16 -1.40 -9.67 -5.77
N GLU A 17 -0.66 -10.31 -6.68
CA GLU A 17 -0.41 -9.79 -8.04
C GLU A 17 -1.69 -9.55 -8.84
N GLU A 18 -2.68 -10.44 -8.72
CA GLU A 18 -3.95 -10.33 -9.44
C GLU A 18 -4.76 -9.10 -8.99
N LYS A 19 -4.97 -8.95 -7.68
CA LYS A 19 -5.71 -7.82 -7.12
C LYS A 19 -4.97 -6.51 -7.36
N PHE A 20 -3.65 -6.49 -7.17
CA PHE A 20 -2.83 -5.33 -7.44
C PHE A 20 -2.92 -4.88 -8.91
N SER A 21 -2.74 -5.80 -9.86
CA SER A 21 -2.83 -5.50 -11.29
C SER A 21 -4.21 -5.00 -11.69
N ASN A 22 -5.28 -5.57 -11.12
CA ASN A 22 -6.65 -5.17 -11.40
C ASN A 22 -6.95 -3.74 -10.88
N LEU A 23 -6.49 -3.42 -9.67
CA LEU A 23 -6.63 -2.08 -9.09
C LEU A 23 -5.81 -1.04 -9.86
N LEU A 24 -4.57 -1.40 -10.23
CA LEU A 24 -3.72 -0.54 -11.06
C LEU A 24 -4.36 -0.27 -12.43
N GLY A 25 -4.89 -1.31 -13.08
CA GLY A 25 -5.63 -1.18 -14.35
C GLY A 25 -6.93 -0.39 -14.23
N SER A 26 -7.53 -0.34 -13.03
CA SER A 26 -8.72 0.47 -12.72
C SER A 26 -8.39 1.93 -12.43
N GLY A 27 -7.11 2.32 -12.44
CA GLY A 27 -6.67 3.70 -12.20
C GLY A 27 -6.53 4.06 -10.71
N TYR A 28 -6.39 3.07 -9.82
CA TYR A 28 -6.18 3.34 -8.40
C TYR A 28 -4.89 4.15 -8.18
N SER A 29 -4.99 5.20 -7.38
CA SER A 29 -3.83 5.94 -6.92
C SER A 29 -3.28 5.33 -5.64
N ARG A 30 -2.02 5.65 -5.29
CA ARG A 30 -1.39 5.21 -4.03
C ARG A 30 -2.24 5.45 -2.76
N PRO A 31 -2.96 6.57 -2.59
CA PRO A 31 -3.92 6.72 -1.48
C PRO A 31 -5.05 5.70 -1.51
N ASP A 32 -5.57 5.33 -2.69
CA ASP A 32 -6.61 4.31 -2.83
C ASP A 32 -6.06 2.93 -2.45
N PHE A 33 -4.83 2.60 -2.86
CA PHE A 33 -4.13 1.39 -2.40
C PHE A 33 -3.97 1.36 -0.88
N CYS A 34 -3.58 2.48 -0.25
CA CYS A 34 -3.49 2.55 1.21
C CYS A 34 -4.85 2.27 1.87
N ARG A 35 -5.94 2.77 1.28
CA ARG A 35 -7.30 2.56 1.79
C ARG A 35 -7.75 1.11 1.62
N GLU A 36 -7.54 0.53 0.45
CA GLU A 36 -7.86 -0.87 0.15
C GLU A 36 -7.12 -1.80 1.12
N ILE A 37 -5.81 -1.62 1.27
CA ILE A 37 -4.98 -2.46 2.13
C ILE A 37 -5.38 -2.32 3.60
N ALA A 38 -5.76 -1.12 4.05
CA ALA A 38 -6.27 -0.93 5.40
C ALA A 38 -7.62 -1.65 5.62
N GLN A 39 -8.48 -1.70 4.60
CA GLN A 39 -9.74 -2.44 4.67
C GLN A 39 -9.51 -3.95 4.69
N ASP A 40 -8.68 -4.48 3.78
CA ASP A 40 -8.32 -5.89 3.74
C ASP A 40 -7.56 -6.34 5.01
N GLU A 41 -6.67 -5.52 5.57
CA GLU A 41 -5.99 -5.82 6.85
C GLU A 41 -7.01 -6.01 7.97
N PHE A 42 -8.03 -5.15 8.01
CA PHE A 42 -9.04 -5.17 9.05
C PHE A 42 -9.91 -6.43 9.05
N VAL A 43 -10.10 -7.04 7.88
CA VAL A 43 -10.82 -8.32 7.71
C VAL A 43 -9.89 -9.52 7.59
N ASP A 44 -8.58 -9.35 7.82
CA ASP A 44 -7.51 -10.35 7.63
C ASP A 44 -7.53 -11.03 6.24
N ASN A 45 -7.89 -10.27 5.21
CA ASN A 45 -7.95 -10.75 3.82
C ASN A 45 -6.67 -10.45 3.02
N LEU A 46 -5.62 -9.95 3.68
CA LEU A 46 -4.31 -9.72 3.06
C LEU A 46 -3.49 -11.00 2.97
N PHE A 47 -2.72 -11.11 1.89
CA PHE A 47 -1.66 -12.10 1.81
C PHE A 47 -0.68 -11.91 2.98
N SER A 48 -0.23 -13.03 3.54
CA SER A 48 0.65 -13.05 4.72
C SER A 48 2.04 -13.58 4.40
N PRO A 49 2.84 -12.86 3.59
CA PRO A 49 4.24 -13.21 3.39
C PRO A 49 5.05 -12.94 4.67
N SER A 50 6.26 -13.49 4.76
CA SER A 50 7.19 -13.24 5.85
C SER A 50 7.50 -11.75 6.07
N THR A 51 7.27 -10.92 5.04
CA THR A 51 7.48 -9.46 5.05
C THR A 51 6.23 -8.67 5.40
N LYS A 52 5.06 -9.31 5.64
CA LYS A 52 3.75 -8.65 5.87
C LYS A 52 3.85 -7.46 6.82
N GLN A 53 4.51 -7.65 7.97
CA GLN A 53 4.63 -6.60 8.99
C GLN A 53 5.44 -5.39 8.50
N ALA A 54 6.50 -5.60 7.73
CA ALA A 54 7.33 -4.55 7.17
C ALA A 54 6.62 -3.81 6.02
N ASP A 55 5.93 -4.55 5.17
CA ASP A 55 5.12 -4.00 4.07
C ASP A 55 3.97 -3.15 4.64
N LEU A 56 3.28 -3.64 5.68
CA LEU A 56 2.24 -2.88 6.39
C LEU A 56 2.79 -1.63 7.08
N ASP A 57 3.96 -1.69 7.71
CA ASP A 57 4.57 -0.51 8.35
C ASP A 57 4.90 0.58 7.31
N LEU A 58 5.38 0.18 6.13
CA LEU A 58 5.64 1.08 5.01
C LEU A 58 4.35 1.76 4.52
N ILE A 59 3.30 0.98 4.28
CA ILE A 59 2.02 1.50 3.81
C ILE A 59 1.36 2.38 4.87
N ARG A 60 1.46 2.00 6.15
CA ARG A 60 0.95 2.80 7.27
C ARG A 60 1.68 4.14 7.39
N ARG A 61 2.99 4.21 7.15
CA ARG A 61 3.74 5.47 7.12
C ARG A 61 3.28 6.38 5.97
N VAL A 62 3.11 5.82 4.78
CA VAL A 62 2.62 6.55 3.61
C VAL A 62 1.20 7.07 3.86
N ALA A 63 0.30 6.23 4.37
CA ALA A 63 -1.07 6.59 4.73
C ALA A 63 -1.11 7.68 5.81
N ASN A 64 -0.28 7.61 6.85
CA ASN A 64 -0.20 8.65 7.86
C ASN A 64 0.24 10.00 7.27
N ARG A 65 1.21 10.04 6.35
CA ARG A 65 1.60 11.28 5.67
C ARG A 65 0.50 11.82 4.76
N LEU A 66 -0.19 10.94 4.07
CA LEU A 66 -1.31 11.27 3.18
C LEU A 66 -2.52 11.83 3.93
N TRP A 67 -2.93 11.20 5.03
CA TRP A 67 -4.20 11.53 5.72
C TRP A 67 -4.04 12.40 6.96
N LYS A 68 -2.88 12.36 7.63
CA LYS A 68 -2.59 13.21 8.81
C LYS A 68 -1.50 14.24 8.57
N GLY A 69 -0.71 14.09 7.51
CA GLY A 69 0.40 14.97 7.17
C GLY A 69 0.04 15.94 6.04
N ASP A 70 1.01 16.24 5.19
CA ASP A 70 0.97 17.27 4.17
C ASP A 70 0.11 16.92 2.93
N GLY A 71 -0.61 15.80 2.96
CA GLY A 71 -1.42 15.33 1.81
C GLY A 71 -0.59 14.69 0.70
N VAL A 72 0.73 14.54 0.89
CA VAL A 72 1.65 13.88 -0.05
C VAL A 72 2.09 12.53 0.49
N THR A 73 2.35 11.58 -0.43
CA THR A 73 2.86 10.26 -0.07
C THR A 73 4.26 10.34 0.57
N GLY A 74 5.03 11.39 0.26
CA GLY A 74 6.42 11.55 0.70
C GLY A 74 7.33 10.41 0.23
N LEU A 75 6.94 9.80 -0.89
CA LEU A 75 7.72 8.79 -1.62
C LEU A 75 8.61 9.51 -2.63
N ASP A 76 9.88 9.11 -2.66
CA ASP A 76 10.81 9.53 -3.71
C ASP A 76 10.47 8.82 -5.03
N ASP A 77 10.87 9.38 -6.17
CA ASP A 77 10.60 8.79 -7.50
C ASP A 77 11.35 7.46 -7.68
#